data_AF-A0A7L7VUM4-F1
#
_entry.id   AF-A0A7L7VUM4-F1
#
_cell.length_a   1.000
_cell.length_b   1.000
_cell.length_c   1.000
_cell.angle_alpha   90.00
_cell.angle_beta   90.00
_cell.angle_gamma   90.00
#
_symmetry.space_group_name_H-M   'P 1'
#
loop_
_entity.id
_entity.type
_entity.pdbx_description
1 polymer ?
#
loop_
_entity_poly.entity_id
_entity_poly.type
_entity_poly.pdbx_seq_one_letter_code
_entity_poly.pdbx_strand_id
1 'polypeptide(L)'
;MAQQYDGGAHLSVHRPDYHGGVNESLPPCPECASTYAYEMGALLVCPECGHEWSAESAAEAEEAGPRVIKDAVGNVLADGDTVTVIKDLKIKGSSSVIKVGTKVRGIRLMDGVGDHDIDCKVDGVGPMQLKSSVVKKV
;
A
#
# COMPACT_ATOMS: atom_id res chain seq x y z
N MET A 1 55.24 -61.18 12.28
CA MET A 1 54.58 -59.91 11.89
C MET A 1 53.09 -60.08 12.12
N ALA A 2 52.62 -59.61 13.27
CA ALA A 2 51.20 -59.52 13.59
C ALA A 2 50.67 -58.20 13.00
N GLN A 3 49.54 -58.24 12.30
CA GLN A 3 48.79 -57.03 11.97
C GLN A 3 47.37 -57.21 12.49
N GLN A 4 47.05 -56.37 13.47
CA GLN A 4 45.78 -56.24 14.16
C GLN A 4 44.60 -56.05 13.19
N TYR A 5 43.52 -56.78 13.47
CA TYR A 5 42.16 -56.46 13.11
C TYR A 5 41.55 -55.67 14.27
N ASP A 6 40.92 -54.52 14.03
CA ASP A 6 39.90 -54.00 14.95
C ASP A 6 39.04 -52.92 14.29
N GLY A 7 37.79 -52.82 14.73
CA GLY A 7 36.98 -51.62 14.54
C GLY A 7 35.88 -51.70 13.48
N GLY A 8 34.80 -52.40 13.79
CA GLY A 8 33.51 -52.22 13.11
C GLY A 8 33.02 -50.77 13.20
N ALA A 9 32.65 -50.20 12.05
CA ALA A 9 31.89 -48.96 12.00
C ALA A 9 30.47 -49.31 11.54
N HIS A 10 29.57 -49.35 12.52
CA HIS A 10 28.12 -49.30 12.36
C HIS A 10 27.79 -48.18 11.37
N LEU A 11 27.36 -48.52 10.15
CA LEU A 11 26.74 -47.56 9.23
C LEU A 11 25.42 -47.11 9.86
N SER A 12 25.50 -46.10 10.71
CA SER A 12 24.36 -45.30 11.11
C SER A 12 23.84 -44.63 9.84
N VAL A 13 22.80 -45.22 9.27
CA VAL A 13 22.01 -44.65 8.17
C VAL A 13 21.35 -43.40 8.73
N HIS A 14 22.07 -42.28 8.70
CA HIS A 14 21.50 -40.96 8.93
C HIS A 14 20.53 -40.70 7.77
N ARG A 15 19.26 -41.01 8.00
CA ARG A 15 18.15 -40.50 7.18
C ARG A 15 18.38 -38.99 7.07
N PRO A 16 18.48 -38.41 5.87
CA PRO A 16 18.34 -36.97 5.75
C PRO A 16 16.94 -36.66 6.27
N ASP A 17 16.94 -35.95 7.39
CA ASP A 17 15.77 -35.43 8.05
C ASP A 17 15.14 -34.44 7.06
N TYR A 18 14.27 -34.95 6.19
CA TYR A 18 13.37 -34.16 5.37
C TYR A 18 12.32 -33.58 6.32
N HIS A 19 12.75 -32.67 7.20
CA HIS A 19 11.92 -31.60 7.70
C HIS A 19 11.62 -30.71 6.50
N GLY A 20 10.68 -31.19 5.67
CA GLY A 20 10.04 -30.38 4.64
C GLY A 20 9.56 -29.12 5.31
N GLY A 21 10.19 -28.00 4.92
CA GLY A 21 9.88 -26.67 5.39
C GLY A 21 8.38 -26.46 5.31
N VAL A 22 7.77 -26.43 6.47
CA VAL A 22 6.41 -25.97 6.69
C VAL A 22 6.24 -24.61 6.01
N ASN A 23 5.18 -24.49 5.20
CA ASN A 23 4.73 -23.30 4.49
C ASN A 23 4.27 -22.17 5.46
N GLU A 24 5.03 -21.87 6.51
CA GLU A 24 4.64 -20.94 7.58
C GLU A 24 5.01 -19.47 7.30
N SER A 25 5.62 -19.16 6.13
CA SER A 25 6.07 -17.79 5.80
C SER A 25 5.57 -17.24 4.45
N LEU A 26 4.74 -17.97 3.70
CA LEU A 26 4.22 -17.47 2.43
C LEU A 26 2.96 -16.61 2.65
N PRO A 27 2.84 -15.45 1.97
CA PRO A 27 1.68 -14.59 2.15
C PRO A 27 0.40 -15.29 1.63
N PRO A 28 -0.75 -15.07 2.29
CA PRO A 28 -2.00 -15.63 1.83
C PRO A 28 -2.38 -15.08 0.45
N CYS A 29 -3.19 -15.83 -0.29
CA CYS A 29 -3.66 -15.41 -1.60
C CYS A 29 -4.50 -14.12 -1.50
N PRO A 30 -4.21 -13.07 -2.29
CA PRO A 30 -4.95 -11.81 -2.25
C PRO A 30 -6.40 -11.92 -2.77
N GLU A 31 -6.72 -12.95 -3.56
CA GLU A 31 -8.04 -13.12 -4.19
C GLU A 31 -9.01 -13.93 -3.32
N CYS A 32 -8.53 -14.95 -2.62
CA CYS A 32 -9.37 -15.86 -1.84
C CYS A 32 -8.99 -15.97 -0.36
N ALA A 33 -7.95 -15.25 0.09
CA ALA A 33 -7.40 -15.29 1.45
C ALA A 33 -6.91 -16.68 1.90
N SER A 34 -6.72 -17.63 0.97
CA SER A 34 -6.19 -18.95 1.28
C SER A 34 -4.73 -18.86 1.72
N THR A 35 -4.39 -19.52 2.83
CA THR A 35 -3.02 -19.61 3.35
C THR A 35 -2.17 -20.64 2.61
N TYR A 36 -2.76 -21.39 1.67
CA TYR A 36 -2.13 -22.52 0.99
C TYR A 36 -1.49 -22.11 -0.33
N ALA A 37 -0.65 -21.06 -0.35
CA ALA A 37 0.11 -20.68 -1.53
C ALA A 37 1.31 -21.63 -1.73
N TYR A 38 1.69 -21.89 -2.99
CA TYR A 38 2.93 -22.58 -3.32
C TYR A 38 3.78 -21.77 -4.29
N GLU A 39 5.10 -21.85 -4.14
CA GLU A 39 6.05 -21.24 -5.05
C GLU A 39 6.17 -22.06 -6.35
N MET A 40 5.98 -21.39 -7.49
CA MET A 40 6.26 -21.90 -8.82
C MET A 40 7.36 -21.05 -9.47
N GLY A 41 8.59 -21.23 -8.99
CA GLY A 41 9.73 -20.42 -9.41
C GLY A 41 9.76 -19.06 -8.69
N ALA A 42 9.59 -17.96 -9.42
CA ALA A 42 9.54 -16.60 -8.86
C ALA A 42 8.12 -16.15 -8.47
N LEU A 43 7.10 -16.96 -8.79
CA LEU A 43 5.69 -16.66 -8.55
C LEU A 43 5.14 -17.57 -7.46
N LEU A 44 4.14 -17.08 -6.75
CA LEU A 44 3.26 -17.80 -5.85
C LEU A 44 1.97 -18.12 -6.58
N VAL A 45 1.46 -19.34 -6.40
CA VAL A 45 0.24 -19.81 -7.04
C VAL A 45 -0.71 -20.33 -5.97
N CYS A 46 -1.98 -19.95 -6.07
CA CYS A 46 -3.03 -20.46 -5.19
C CYS A 46 -3.70 -21.69 -5.81
N PRO A 47 -3.73 -22.84 -5.11
CA PRO A 47 -4.39 -24.05 -5.59
C PRO A 47 -5.93 -23.97 -5.50
N GLU A 48 -6.49 -23.02 -4.75
CA GLU A 48 -7.94 -22.90 -4.61
C GLU A 48 -8.59 -22.06 -5.71
N CYS A 49 -7.94 -20.96 -6.13
CA CYS A 49 -8.47 -20.09 -7.18
C CYS A 49 -7.62 -20.03 -8.46
N GLY A 50 -6.41 -20.58 -8.46
CA GLY A 50 -5.50 -20.54 -9.61
C GLY A 50 -4.84 -19.17 -9.80
N HIS A 51 -4.99 -18.23 -8.86
CA HIS A 51 -4.37 -16.91 -8.95
C HIS A 51 -2.84 -17.02 -8.81
N GLU A 52 -2.11 -16.27 -9.62
CA GLU A 52 -0.65 -16.25 -9.68
C GLU A 52 -0.16 -14.85 -9.31
N TRP A 53 0.71 -14.72 -8.30
CA TRP A 53 1.22 -13.41 -7.83
C TRP A 53 2.67 -13.51 -7.39
N SER A 54 3.41 -12.40 -7.37
CA SER A 54 4.80 -12.40 -6.86
C SER A 54 4.83 -12.21 -5.35
N ALA A 55 5.75 -12.89 -4.66
CA ALA A 55 5.97 -12.71 -3.21
C ALA A 55 6.32 -11.25 -2.85
N GLU A 56 7.06 -10.56 -3.73
CA GLU A 56 7.41 -9.14 -3.59
C GLU A 56 6.17 -8.23 -3.66
N SER A 57 5.22 -8.54 -4.57
CA SER A 57 3.99 -7.78 -4.73
C SER A 57 3.03 -7.93 -3.53
N ALA A 58 3.13 -9.02 -2.76
CA ALA A 58 2.37 -9.19 -1.52
C ALA A 58 2.93 -8.34 -0.36
N ALA A 59 4.25 -8.08 -0.33
CA ALA A 59 4.86 -7.17 0.64
C ALA A 59 4.57 -5.69 0.33
N GLU A 60 4.39 -5.34 -0.95
CA GLU A 60 3.94 -4.00 -1.37
C GLU A 60 2.43 -3.76 -1.21
N ALA A 61 1.62 -4.82 -1.06
CA ALA A 61 0.18 -4.67 -0.86
C ALA A 61 -0.22 -4.18 0.54
N GLU A 62 0.62 -4.35 1.57
CA GLU A 62 0.36 -3.81 2.91
C GLU A 62 0.79 -2.34 3.09
N GLU A 63 1.62 -1.81 2.17
CA GLU A 63 2.08 -0.40 2.14
C GLU A 63 1.59 0.35 0.88
N ALA A 64 0.54 -0.16 0.24
CA ALA A 64 -0.17 0.53 -0.83
C ALA A 64 -1.66 0.69 -0.46
N GLY A 65 -1.94 1.02 0.81
CA GLY A 65 -3.17 1.76 1.12
C GLY A 65 -3.19 3.04 0.26
N PRO A 66 -4.34 3.47 -0.27
CA PRO A 66 -4.43 4.69 -1.06
C PRO A 66 -3.73 5.80 -0.29
N ARG A 67 -2.76 6.49 -0.90
CA ARG A 67 -1.95 7.49 -0.22
C ARG A 67 -2.89 8.42 0.51
N VAL A 68 -2.85 8.32 1.84
CA VAL A 68 -3.82 8.98 2.69
C VAL A 68 -3.50 10.47 2.67
N ILE A 69 -4.19 11.23 1.81
CA ILE A 69 -4.04 12.68 1.77
C ILE A 69 -4.69 13.23 3.04
N LYS A 70 -3.87 13.89 3.85
CA LYS A 70 -4.29 14.48 5.11
C LYS A 70 -4.40 15.98 4.96
N ASP A 71 -5.44 16.57 5.50
CA ASP A 71 -5.56 18.03 5.54
C ASP A 71 -4.54 18.67 6.52
N ALA A 72 -4.52 19.99 6.61
CA ALA A 72 -3.59 20.73 7.47
C ALA A 72 -3.67 20.37 8.97
N VAL A 73 -4.80 19.83 9.42
CA VAL A 73 -5.06 19.38 10.80
C VAL A 73 -4.74 17.89 10.97
N GLY A 74 -4.51 17.16 9.88
CA GLY A 74 -4.19 15.74 9.91
C GLY A 74 -5.39 14.80 9.74
N ASN A 75 -6.58 15.28 9.38
CA ASN A 75 -7.70 14.38 9.08
C ASN A 75 -7.55 13.81 7.68
N VAL A 76 -7.97 12.55 7.54
CA VAL A 76 -8.01 11.86 6.25
C VAL A 76 -9.11 12.45 5.38
N LEU A 77 -8.71 12.89 4.18
CA LEU A 77 -9.61 13.37 3.15
C LEU A 77 -10.04 12.20 2.26
N ALA A 78 -11.28 12.26 1.80
CA ALA A 78 -11.88 11.27 0.90
C ALA A 78 -12.55 11.98 -0.29
N ASP A 79 -12.75 11.23 -1.37
CA ASP A 79 -13.38 11.77 -2.58
C ASP A 79 -14.84 12.15 -2.27
N GLY A 80 -15.27 13.30 -2.74
CA GLY A 80 -16.59 13.85 -2.44
C GLY A 80 -16.71 14.61 -1.11
N ASP A 81 -15.63 14.69 -0.32
CA ASP A 81 -15.67 15.34 1.00
C ASP A 81 -15.79 16.88 0.91
N THR A 82 -16.05 17.53 2.04
CA THR A 82 -16.19 19.00 2.11
C THR A 82 -15.02 19.57 2.91
N VAL A 83 -14.31 20.52 2.32
CA VAL A 83 -13.17 21.19 2.96
C VAL A 83 -13.40 22.68 3.07
N THR A 84 -12.75 23.31 4.03
CA THR A 84 -12.74 24.75 4.24
C THR A 84 -11.31 25.25 4.23
N VAL A 85 -11.09 26.36 3.53
CA VAL A 85 -9.78 26.98 3.43
C VAL A 85 -9.42 27.68 4.76
N ILE A 86 -8.23 27.40 5.29
CA ILE A 86 -7.76 27.94 6.58
C ILE A 86 -6.80 29.14 6.45
N LYS A 87 -6.36 29.46 5.23
CA LYS A 87 -5.41 30.53 4.93
C LYS A 87 -5.94 31.42 3.81
N ASP A 88 -5.59 32.70 3.78
CA ASP A 88 -5.86 33.53 2.61
C ASP A 88 -4.98 33.12 1.42
N LEU A 89 -5.60 32.97 0.26
CA LEU A 89 -4.94 32.58 -0.97
C LEU A 89 -5.33 33.53 -2.09
N LYS A 90 -4.32 34.11 -2.73
CA LYS A 90 -4.51 34.92 -3.94
C LYS A 90 -4.36 34.04 -5.16
N ILE A 91 -5.45 33.89 -5.92
CA ILE A 91 -5.44 33.10 -7.16
C ILE A 91 -4.65 33.87 -8.22
N LYS A 92 -3.60 33.23 -8.75
CA LYS A 92 -2.85 33.80 -9.86
C LYS A 92 -3.71 33.74 -11.13
N GLY A 93 -4.16 34.89 -11.62
CA GLY A 93 -5.04 35.00 -12.80
C GLY A 93 -6.48 35.40 -12.51
N SER A 94 -6.85 35.64 -11.25
CA SER A 94 -8.16 36.22 -10.90
C SER A 94 -7.99 37.35 -9.89
N SER A 95 -8.80 38.40 -10.00
CA SER A 95 -8.82 39.50 -9.01
C SER A 95 -9.51 39.11 -7.69
N SER A 96 -10.07 37.91 -7.62
CA SER A 96 -10.73 37.35 -6.46
C SER A 96 -9.72 36.72 -5.50
N VAL A 97 -9.80 37.10 -4.23
CA VAL A 97 -8.99 36.51 -3.14
C VAL A 97 -9.86 35.52 -2.39
N ILE A 98 -9.41 34.27 -2.27
CA ILE A 98 -10.07 33.28 -1.41
C ILE A 98 -9.68 33.61 0.02
N LYS A 99 -10.67 34.07 0.80
CA LYS A 99 -10.48 34.31 2.22
C LYS A 99 -10.63 33.01 3.00
N VAL A 100 -10.00 32.98 4.17
CA VAL A 100 -10.25 31.95 5.19
C VAL A 100 -11.75 31.78 5.42
N GLY A 101 -12.21 30.54 5.53
CA GLY A 101 -13.63 30.21 5.70
C GLY A 101 -14.38 29.90 4.40
N THR A 102 -13.73 29.97 3.23
CA THR A 102 -14.33 29.53 1.97
C THR A 102 -14.54 28.02 2.01
N LYS A 103 -15.81 27.59 1.92
CA LYS A 103 -16.21 26.18 1.91
C LYS A 103 -16.25 25.66 0.48
N VAL A 104 -15.61 24.52 0.24
CA VAL A 104 -15.58 23.83 -1.04
C VAL A 104 -16.12 22.42 -0.85
N ARG A 105 -17.06 22.03 -1.70
CA ARG A 105 -17.79 20.75 -1.64
C ARG A 105 -17.42 19.89 -2.84
N GLY A 106 -17.40 18.57 -2.64
CA GLY A 106 -17.13 17.63 -3.73
C GLY A 106 -15.68 17.70 -4.18
N ILE A 107 -14.74 17.58 -3.22
CA ILE A 107 -13.31 17.48 -3.57
C ILE A 107 -13.02 16.15 -4.25
N ARG A 108 -12.00 16.14 -5.09
CA ARG A 108 -11.47 14.95 -5.74
C ARG A 108 -9.98 14.85 -5.40
N LEU A 109 -9.58 13.72 -4.86
CA LEU A 109 -8.19 13.49 -4.49
C LEU A 109 -7.43 13.03 -5.72
N MET A 110 -6.29 13.66 -5.96
CA MET A 110 -5.40 13.32 -7.05
C MET A 110 -4.05 12.95 -6.47
N ASP A 111 -3.55 11.77 -6.81
CA ASP A 111 -2.15 11.36 -6.59
C ASP A 111 -1.21 12.09 -7.58
N GLY A 112 -1.40 13.40 -7.73
CA GLY A 112 -0.61 14.23 -8.62
C GLY A 112 0.85 14.23 -8.18
N VAL A 113 1.78 14.00 -9.11
CA VAL A 113 3.20 14.28 -8.92
C VAL A 113 3.36 15.80 -8.85
N GLY A 114 3.28 16.42 -7.67
CA GLY A 114 3.36 17.87 -7.53
C GLY A 114 3.06 18.46 -6.16
N ASP A 115 2.75 19.77 -6.15
CA ASP A 115 2.44 20.58 -4.96
C ASP A 115 0.92 20.69 -4.67
N HIS A 116 0.07 20.15 -5.55
CA HIS A 116 -1.39 20.20 -5.44
C HIS A 116 -1.97 18.78 -5.46
N ASP A 117 -2.58 18.37 -4.35
CA ASP A 117 -3.11 17.01 -4.15
C ASP A 117 -4.64 16.95 -4.25
N ILE A 118 -5.31 18.10 -4.30
CA ILE A 118 -6.78 18.20 -4.19
C ILE A 118 -7.32 19.00 -5.37
N ASP A 119 -8.11 18.35 -6.23
CA ASP A 119 -8.92 19.01 -7.23
C ASP A 119 -10.31 19.31 -6.65
N CYS A 120 -10.84 20.50 -6.87
CA CYS A 120 -12.14 20.86 -6.34
C CYS A 120 -12.83 21.86 -7.24
N LYS A 121 -14.16 21.86 -7.23
CA LYS A 121 -14.95 22.82 -8.00
C LYS A 121 -15.59 23.82 -7.07
N VAL A 122 -15.29 25.10 -7.27
CA VAL A 122 -15.89 26.20 -6.52
C VAL A 122 -17.00 26.82 -7.33
N ASP A 123 -18.19 26.91 -6.74
CA ASP A 123 -19.36 27.55 -7.36
C ASP A 123 -19.07 29.02 -7.67
N GLY A 124 -19.21 29.41 -8.94
CA GLY A 124 -18.92 30.76 -9.44
C GLY A 124 -17.47 31.04 -9.88
N VAL A 125 -16.49 30.18 -9.54
CA VAL A 125 -15.09 30.33 -9.97
C VAL A 125 -14.67 29.25 -10.96
N GLY A 126 -15.16 28.00 -10.79
CA GLY A 126 -14.82 26.86 -11.65
C GLY A 126 -13.93 25.81 -10.97
N PRO A 127 -13.31 24.91 -11.74
CA PRO A 127 -12.38 23.91 -11.21
C PRO A 127 -11.07 24.58 -10.75
N MET A 128 -10.61 24.20 -9.57
CA MET A 128 -9.42 24.75 -8.93
C MET A 128 -8.68 23.65 -8.16
N GLN A 129 -7.34 23.70 -8.21
CA GLN A 129 -6.48 22.79 -7.48
C GLN A 129 -5.92 23.45 -6.23
N LEU A 130 -5.94 22.73 -5.11
CA LEU A 130 -5.50 23.19 -3.80
C LEU A 130 -4.51 22.21 -3.19
N LYS A 131 -3.68 22.73 -2.28
CA LYS A 131 -2.77 21.93 -1.47
C LYS A 131 -3.45 21.44 -0.20
N SER A 132 -3.18 20.21 0.17
CA SER A 132 -3.62 19.58 1.42
C SER A 132 -3.28 20.39 2.67
N SER A 133 -2.14 21.10 2.68
CA SER A 133 -1.66 21.91 3.82
C SER A 133 -2.43 23.22 4.08
N VAL A 134 -3.33 23.66 3.19
CA VAL A 134 -4.07 24.94 3.32
C VAL A 134 -5.59 24.75 3.45
N VAL A 135 -6.03 23.51 3.48
CA VAL A 135 -7.44 23.14 3.66
C VAL A 135 -7.63 22.38 4.97
N LYS A 136 -8.86 22.41 5.47
CA LYS A 136 -9.31 21.66 6.65
C LYS A 136 -10.63 20.99 6.34
N LYS A 137 -10.76 19.71 6.67
CA LYS A 137 -12.03 18.97 6.61
C LYS A 137 -13.09 19.58 7.54
N VAL A 138 -14.34 19.69 7.10
CA VAL A 138 -15.48 20.21 7.88
C VAL A 138 -16.62 19.23 8.06
#